data_AF-A0A5S4GDY5-F1
#
_entry.id   AF-A0A5S4GDY5-F1
#
_cell.length_a   1.000
_cell.length_b   1.000
_cell.length_c   1.000
_cell.angle_alpha   90.00
_cell.angle_beta   90.00
_cell.angle_gamma   90.00
#
_symmetry.space_group_name_H-M   'P 1'
#
loop_
_entity.id
_entity.type
_entity.pdbx_description
1 polymer ?
#
loop_
_entity_poly.entity_id
_entity_poly.type
_entity_poly.pdbx_seq_one_letter_code
_entity_poly.pdbx_strand_id
1 'polypeptide(L)'
;MITLRPGTRARFSTNFYHETWHILSDPHGALLLSRLLWGLSFQRQPDTVVVIDRRFIDPNPFDAEQGDPIALVPADLTHLSSRTARHLSRRVAVPGTMSGTVRWHTWSLDVAVNEWRTQRADGTWWRQWRPEEDIRAAEITRLGGLLNVRASSSLLRRWAVYVATMHDYVYGGMSYTELDGPKGEPCRSDGEVQTFHDYHQRVSVARISRREVLAAENTPGEPAELRPLIWSRNDRGHGTHR
;
A
#
# COMPACT_ATOMS: atom_id res chain seq x y z
N MET A 1 13.82 -6.91 11.59
CA MET A 1 12.54 -7.08 10.85
C MET A 1 11.39 -7.06 11.86
N ILE A 2 10.35 -6.29 11.55
CA ILE A 2 9.09 -6.22 12.31
C ILE A 2 7.98 -6.65 11.35
N THR A 3 7.01 -7.43 11.82
CA THR A 3 5.80 -7.78 11.06
C THR A 3 4.55 -7.47 11.88
N LEU A 4 3.40 -7.45 11.21
CA LEU A 4 2.11 -7.32 11.87
C LEU A 4 1.85 -8.51 12.79
N ARG A 5 1.13 -8.25 13.88
CA ARG A 5 0.75 -9.28 14.85
C ARG A 5 -0.20 -10.29 14.18
N PRO A 6 -0.06 -11.60 14.47
CA PRO A 6 -1.10 -12.57 14.15
C PRO A 6 -2.48 -12.09 14.67
N GLY A 7 -3.51 -12.15 13.83
CA GLY A 7 -4.85 -11.67 14.17
C GLY A 7 -5.12 -10.20 13.83
N THR A 8 -4.14 -9.45 13.33
CA THR A 8 -4.41 -8.15 12.68
C THR A 8 -5.42 -8.36 11.54
N ARG A 9 -6.49 -7.55 11.55
CA ARG A 9 -7.61 -7.66 10.61
C ARG A 9 -7.44 -6.86 9.33
N ALA A 10 -6.56 -5.86 9.33
CA ALA A 10 -6.23 -5.10 8.14
C ALA A 10 -5.73 -6.02 7.02
N ARG A 11 -6.22 -5.76 5.80
CA ARG A 11 -5.85 -6.47 4.59
C ARG A 11 -5.41 -5.48 3.53
N PHE A 12 -4.46 -5.93 2.73
CA PHE A 12 -3.88 -5.14 1.66
C PHE A 12 -3.84 -5.99 0.39
N SER A 13 -3.75 -5.35 -0.76
CA SER A 13 -3.32 -5.97 -2.00
C SER A 13 -2.32 -5.03 -2.68
N THR A 14 -1.57 -5.56 -3.63
CA THR A 14 -0.68 -4.77 -4.48
C THR A 14 -0.91 -5.10 -5.95
N ASN A 15 -0.84 -4.12 -6.83
CA ASN A 15 -0.80 -4.34 -8.26
C ASN A 15 0.12 -3.33 -8.95
N PHE A 16 0.44 -3.58 -10.21
CA PHE A 16 1.12 -2.64 -11.09
C PHE A 16 0.18 -2.25 -12.22
N TYR A 17 -0.20 -0.98 -12.28
CA TYR A 17 -1.17 -0.45 -13.24
C TYR A 17 -0.87 1.03 -13.51
N HIS A 18 -1.18 1.56 -14.70
CA HIS A 18 -0.79 2.93 -15.11
C HIS A 18 0.67 3.29 -14.79
N GLU A 19 1.58 2.34 -15.04
CA GLU A 19 3.03 2.51 -14.83
C GLU A 19 3.47 2.77 -13.38
N THR A 20 2.56 2.57 -12.41
CA THR A 20 2.81 2.77 -10.98
C THR A 20 2.39 1.56 -10.14
N TRP A 21 3.01 1.42 -8.97
CA TRP A 21 2.67 0.39 -8.00
C TRP A 21 1.61 0.90 -7.03
N HIS A 22 0.50 0.18 -6.91
CA HIS A 22 -0.52 0.53 -5.92
C HIS A 22 -0.48 -0.37 -4.70
N ILE A 23 -0.78 0.22 -3.55
CA ILE A 23 -1.19 -0.48 -2.33
C ILE A 23 -2.70 -0.25 -2.18
N LEU A 24 -3.46 -1.34 -2.21
CA LEU A 24 -4.92 -1.32 -2.20
C LEU A 24 -5.42 -1.82 -0.84
N SER A 25 -6.41 -1.17 -0.24
CA SER A 25 -6.93 -1.55 1.07
C SER A 25 -8.39 -1.08 1.27
N ASP A 26 -8.99 -1.41 2.41
CA ASP A 26 -10.10 -0.66 2.99
C ASP A 26 -9.60 0.55 3.82
N PRO A 27 -10.48 1.45 4.29
CA PRO A 27 -10.07 2.56 5.16
C PRO A 27 -9.37 2.12 6.45
N HIS A 28 -9.70 0.95 6.99
CA HIS A 28 -9.07 0.44 8.21
C HIS A 28 -7.58 0.09 7.99
N GLY A 29 -7.26 -0.56 6.87
CA GLY A 29 -5.88 -0.87 6.50
C GLY A 29 -5.07 0.37 6.12
N ALA A 30 -5.69 1.40 5.52
CA ALA A 30 -5.01 2.69 5.32
C ALA A 30 -4.64 3.36 6.66
N LEU A 31 -5.52 3.34 7.65
CA LEU A 31 -5.20 3.83 9.00
C LEU A 31 -4.09 3.02 9.69
N LEU A 32 -3.98 1.73 9.42
CA LEU A 32 -2.84 0.94 9.89
C LEU A 32 -1.57 1.34 9.15
N LEU A 33 -1.61 1.44 7.83
CA LEU A 33 -0.46 1.82 7.00
C LEU A 33 0.08 3.20 7.40
N SER A 34 -0.78 4.19 7.61
CA SER A 34 -0.36 5.52 8.08
C SER A 34 0.38 5.46 9.42
N ARG A 35 -0.10 4.65 10.36
CA ARG A 35 0.58 4.41 11.65
C ARG A 35 1.93 3.73 11.49
N LEU A 36 2.05 2.77 10.58
CA LEU A 36 3.33 2.12 10.28
C LEU A 36 4.32 3.12 9.68
N LEU A 37 3.91 3.87 8.66
CA LEU A 37 4.75 4.91 8.03
C LEU A 37 5.19 5.96 9.06
N TRP A 38 4.27 6.44 9.89
CA TRP A 38 4.55 7.44 10.91
C TRP A 38 5.56 6.93 11.93
N GLY A 39 5.33 5.76 12.56
CA GLY A 39 6.27 5.23 13.54
C GLY A 39 7.65 4.93 12.94
N LEU A 40 7.69 4.47 11.68
CA LEU A 40 8.94 4.16 10.99
C LEU A 40 9.77 5.43 10.74
N SER A 41 9.11 6.55 10.51
CA SER A 41 9.76 7.83 10.30
C SER A 41 10.58 8.35 11.49
N PHE A 42 10.30 7.86 12.70
CA PHE A 42 11.02 8.19 13.93
C PHE A 42 11.99 7.09 14.37
N GLN A 43 12.09 5.99 13.61
CA GLN A 43 13.07 4.95 13.90
C GLN A 43 14.49 5.54 13.83
N ARG A 44 15.35 5.10 14.75
CA ARG A 44 16.77 5.46 14.82
C ARG A 44 17.70 4.25 14.73
N GLN A 45 17.14 3.05 14.79
CA GLN A 45 17.90 1.82 14.66
C GLN A 45 18.10 1.47 13.17
N PRO A 46 19.35 1.34 12.69
CA PRO A 46 19.63 0.87 11.34
C PRO A 46 19.09 -0.56 11.15
N ASP A 47 19.01 -0.99 9.89
CA ASP A 47 18.53 -2.34 9.50
C ASP A 47 17.10 -2.67 9.98
N THR A 48 16.31 -1.64 10.29
CA THR A 48 14.89 -1.78 10.56
C THR A 48 14.12 -1.84 9.25
N VAL A 49 13.30 -2.89 9.10
CA VAL A 49 12.31 -3.05 8.03
C VAL A 49 11.01 -3.53 8.67
N VAL A 50 9.89 -2.92 8.29
CA VAL A 50 8.54 -3.41 8.59
C VAL A 50 8.05 -4.18 7.38
N VAL A 51 7.57 -5.41 7.57
CA VAL A 51 7.03 -6.25 6.51
C VAL A 51 5.55 -6.50 6.77
N ILE A 52 4.71 -6.16 5.81
CA ILE A 52 3.33 -6.64 5.71
C ILE A 52 3.39 -7.93 4.90
N ASP A 53 3.39 -9.04 5.62
CA ASP A 53 3.59 -10.35 5.01
C ASP A 53 2.40 -10.87 4.22
N ARG A 54 2.64 -11.94 3.45
CA ARG A 54 1.66 -12.58 2.56
C ARG A 54 0.35 -12.93 3.24
N ARG A 55 0.31 -13.16 4.55
CA ARG A 55 -0.93 -13.49 5.29
C ARG A 55 -1.87 -12.29 5.43
N PHE A 56 -1.36 -11.09 5.15
CA PHE A 56 -2.09 -9.84 5.11
C PHE A 56 -2.28 -9.31 3.69
N ILE A 57 -1.84 -10.07 2.68
CA ILE A 57 -1.98 -9.72 1.26
C ILE A 57 -3.07 -10.57 0.61
N ASP A 58 -4.21 -9.96 0.37
CA ASP A 58 -5.28 -10.53 -0.43
C ASP A 58 -4.92 -10.51 -1.92
N PRO A 59 -5.58 -11.34 -2.75
CA PRO A 59 -5.53 -11.19 -4.19
C PRO A 59 -6.00 -9.80 -4.64
N ASN A 60 -5.49 -9.36 -5.78
CA ASN A 60 -5.85 -8.13 -6.43
C ASN A 60 -7.39 -8.01 -6.58
N PRO A 61 -8.03 -6.94 -6.05
CA PRO A 61 -9.48 -6.76 -6.11
C PRO A 61 -10.03 -6.60 -7.53
N PHE A 62 -9.17 -6.54 -8.56
CA PHE A 62 -9.59 -6.43 -9.96
C PHE A 62 -9.52 -7.75 -10.74
N ASP A 63 -8.46 -8.55 -10.58
CA ASP A 63 -8.25 -9.77 -11.39
C ASP A 63 -7.92 -11.02 -10.57
N ALA A 64 -7.91 -10.89 -9.24
CA ALA A 64 -7.49 -11.89 -8.28
C ALA A 64 -6.09 -12.50 -8.55
N GLU A 65 -5.22 -11.78 -9.25
CA GLU A 65 -3.79 -12.08 -9.22
C GLU A 65 -3.25 -11.86 -7.81
N GLN A 66 -2.30 -12.70 -7.42
CA GLN A 66 -1.77 -12.65 -6.08
C GLN A 66 -0.80 -11.46 -5.93
N GLY A 67 -1.13 -10.52 -5.04
CA GLY A 67 -0.26 -9.39 -4.70
C GLY A 67 1.02 -9.81 -3.96
N ASP A 68 2.04 -8.97 -4.01
CA ASP A 68 3.32 -9.14 -3.35
C ASP A 68 3.26 -8.64 -1.89
N PRO A 69 4.03 -9.25 -0.95
CA PRO A 69 4.22 -8.69 0.38
C PRO A 69 4.92 -7.31 0.32
N ILE A 70 4.60 -6.45 1.27
CA ILE A 70 5.09 -5.06 1.29
C ILE A 70 6.21 -4.93 2.31
N ALA A 71 7.32 -4.31 1.93
CA ALA A 71 8.40 -3.92 2.82
C ALA A 71 8.45 -2.38 2.94
N LEU A 72 8.23 -1.86 4.14
CA LEU A 72 8.40 -0.44 4.45
C LEU A 72 9.81 -0.22 5.00
N VAL A 73 10.56 0.69 4.39
CA VAL A 73 11.99 0.88 4.64
C VAL A 73 12.31 2.36 4.90
N PRO A 74 12.90 2.72 6.05
CA PRO A 74 13.41 4.07 6.29
C PRO A 74 14.73 4.24 5.52
N ALA A 75 14.67 4.93 4.39
CA ALA A 75 15.74 5.00 3.41
C ALA A 75 17.05 5.60 3.96
N ASP A 76 16.95 6.47 4.96
CA ASP A 76 18.07 7.16 5.60
C ASP A 76 18.92 6.23 6.49
N LEU A 77 18.35 5.10 6.94
CA LEU A 77 18.96 4.21 7.94
C LEU A 77 19.10 2.77 7.47
N THR A 78 18.32 2.36 6.46
CA THR A 78 18.25 0.97 6.02
C THR A 78 18.39 0.87 4.51
N HIS A 79 19.37 0.09 4.06
CA HIS A 79 19.51 -0.29 2.66
C HIS A 79 19.08 -1.74 2.45
N LEU A 80 17.94 -1.94 1.78
CA LEU A 80 17.42 -3.27 1.47
C LEU A 80 17.97 -3.74 0.11
N SER A 81 18.98 -4.60 0.11
CA SER A 81 19.49 -5.19 -1.14
C SER A 81 18.51 -6.20 -1.75
N SER A 82 18.58 -6.43 -3.07
CA SER A 82 17.75 -7.46 -3.73
C SER A 82 17.99 -8.87 -3.18
N ARG A 83 19.21 -9.17 -2.71
CA ARG A 83 19.53 -10.46 -2.05
C ARG A 83 18.79 -10.57 -0.72
N THR A 84 18.82 -9.52 0.09
CA THR A 84 18.12 -9.45 1.37
C THR A 84 16.61 -9.53 1.17
N ALA A 85 16.07 -8.79 0.19
CA ALA A 85 14.65 -8.81 -0.15
C ALA A 85 14.18 -10.22 -0.55
N ARG A 86 14.93 -10.93 -1.43
CA ARG A 86 14.65 -12.34 -1.79
C ARG A 86 14.71 -13.30 -0.61
N HIS A 87 15.57 -13.02 0.36
CA HIS A 87 15.66 -13.83 1.57
C HIS A 87 14.47 -13.56 2.50
N LEU A 88 14.07 -12.29 2.66
CA LEU A 88 12.89 -11.89 3.42
C LEU A 88 11.62 -12.46 2.81
N SER A 89 11.38 -12.31 1.50
CA SER A 89 10.17 -12.83 0.84
C SER A 89 9.95 -14.32 1.06
N ARG A 90 11.04 -15.11 1.06
CA ARG A 90 10.99 -16.56 1.34
C ARG A 90 10.76 -16.90 2.82
N ARG A 91 11.41 -16.19 3.76
CA ARG A 91 11.23 -16.45 5.20
C ARG A 91 9.86 -16.05 5.71
N VAL A 92 9.33 -14.98 5.15
CA VAL A 92 8.03 -14.42 5.50
C VAL A 92 6.88 -15.35 5.09
N ALA A 93 7.11 -16.27 4.14
CA ALA A 93 6.17 -17.31 3.76
C ALA A 93 6.06 -18.45 4.79
N VAL A 94 6.97 -18.53 5.79
CA VAL A 94 6.99 -19.59 6.81
C VAL A 94 6.74 -18.97 8.19
N PRO A 95 5.80 -19.49 9.00
CA PRO A 95 5.63 -19.06 10.39
C PRO A 95 6.93 -19.29 11.18
N GLY A 96 7.71 -18.23 11.38
CA GLY A 96 8.92 -18.27 12.19
C GLY A 96 8.62 -18.12 13.68
N THR A 97 9.58 -18.49 14.52
CA THR A 97 9.60 -18.16 15.95
C THR A 97 9.62 -16.64 16.10
N MET A 98 8.52 -16.05 16.58
CA MET A 98 8.50 -14.63 16.94
C MET A 98 9.38 -14.43 18.18
N SER A 99 10.40 -13.57 18.09
CA SER A 99 11.30 -13.28 19.22
C SER A 99 10.66 -12.38 20.28
N GLY A 100 9.49 -11.82 20.01
CA GLY A 100 8.76 -10.95 20.93
C GLY A 100 7.79 -10.02 20.19
N THR A 101 7.26 -9.04 20.92
CA THR A 101 6.35 -8.03 20.38
C THR A 101 6.91 -6.63 20.60
N VAL A 102 6.90 -5.81 19.57
CA VAL A 102 7.31 -4.41 19.64
C VAL A 102 6.07 -3.55 19.90
N ARG A 103 6.18 -2.57 20.81
CA ARG A 103 5.18 -1.51 20.93
C ARG A 103 5.48 -0.46 19.87
N TRP A 104 4.56 -0.31 18.91
CA TRP A 104 4.69 0.67 17.84
C TRP A 104 4.09 2.00 18.29
N HIS A 105 4.94 3.00 18.49
CA HIS A 105 4.51 4.32 18.94
C HIS A 105 4.22 5.23 17.75
N THR A 106 3.04 5.86 17.76
CA THR A 106 2.60 6.80 16.72
C THR A 106 2.21 8.15 17.31
N TRP A 107 2.94 8.58 18.33
CA TRP A 107 2.68 9.84 19.01
C TRP A 107 2.66 10.99 18.00
N SER A 108 1.71 11.91 18.20
CA SER A 108 1.53 13.11 17.39
C SER A 108 1.06 12.90 15.95
N LEU A 109 0.78 11.67 15.50
CA LEU A 109 0.16 11.45 14.19
C LEU A 109 -1.19 12.17 14.12
N ASP A 110 -2.04 11.98 15.12
CA ASP A 110 -3.38 12.60 15.17
C ASP A 110 -3.30 14.14 15.20
N VAL A 111 -2.27 14.69 15.86
CA VAL A 111 -2.01 16.13 15.89
C VAL A 111 -1.64 16.63 14.49
N ALA A 112 -0.72 15.95 13.81
CA ALA A 112 -0.29 16.32 12.47
C ALA A 112 -1.42 16.18 11.43
N VAL A 113 -2.28 15.17 11.57
CA VAL A 113 -3.48 15.00 10.74
C VAL A 113 -4.46 16.14 10.95
N ASN A 114 -4.72 16.53 12.21
CA ASN A 114 -5.63 17.63 12.51
C ASN A 114 -5.07 18.97 12.01
N GLU A 115 -3.77 19.22 12.19
CA GLU A 115 -3.12 20.41 11.64
C GLU A 115 -3.26 20.47 10.12
N TRP A 116 -3.01 19.35 9.42
CA TRP A 116 -3.19 19.26 7.98
C TRP A 116 -4.63 19.55 7.53
N ARG A 117 -5.63 18.99 8.24
CA ARG A 117 -7.04 19.26 7.96
C ARG A 117 -7.39 20.73 8.13
N THR A 118 -6.95 21.35 9.23
CA THR A 118 -7.16 22.78 9.47
C THR A 118 -6.57 23.60 8.32
N GLN A 119 -5.30 23.32 7.95
CA GLN A 119 -4.62 23.99 6.85
C GLN A 119 -5.29 23.82 5.48
N ARG A 120 -5.92 22.66 5.22
CA ARG A 120 -6.69 22.46 3.99
C ARG A 120 -8.00 23.23 4.02
N ALA A 121 -8.70 23.23 5.16
CA ALA A 121 -9.99 23.89 5.31
C ALA A 121 -9.88 25.43 5.24
N ASP A 122 -8.83 26.01 5.83
CA ASP A 122 -8.60 27.46 5.83
C ASP A 122 -7.85 27.98 4.59
N GLY A 123 -7.42 27.09 3.69
CA GLY A 123 -6.64 27.44 2.51
C GLY A 123 -5.25 27.99 2.86
N THR A 124 -4.63 27.55 3.95
CA THR A 124 -3.28 27.97 4.34
C THR A 124 -2.22 26.90 4.11
N TRP A 125 -2.60 25.72 3.61
CA TRP A 125 -1.68 24.60 3.35
C TRP A 125 -0.48 24.96 2.45
N TRP A 126 -0.63 25.93 1.55
CA TRP A 126 0.45 26.43 0.69
C TRP A 126 1.31 27.54 1.31
N ARG A 127 0.88 28.11 2.45
CA ARG A 127 1.52 29.27 3.09
C ARG A 127 2.63 28.89 4.05
N GLN A 128 2.64 27.66 4.56
CA GLN A 128 3.76 27.16 5.35
C GLN A 128 4.92 26.81 4.44
N TRP A 129 6.04 27.52 4.60
CA TRP A 129 7.29 27.09 4.01
C TRP A 129 7.65 25.70 4.55
N ARG A 130 7.83 24.74 3.66
CA ARG A 130 8.38 23.44 3.97
C ARG A 130 9.72 23.34 3.26
N PRO A 131 10.80 22.90 3.93
CA PRO A 131 12.04 22.64 3.23
C PRO A 131 11.78 21.64 2.11
N GLU A 132 12.46 21.81 0.99
CA GLU A 132 12.38 20.87 -0.11
C GLU A 132 12.77 19.48 0.40
N GLU A 133 11.96 18.49 0.06
CA GLU A 133 12.13 17.16 0.59
C GLU A 133 13.10 16.37 -0.28
N ASP A 134 14.08 15.74 0.35
CA ASP A 134 15.01 14.88 -0.38
C ASP A 134 14.29 13.62 -0.85
N ILE A 135 13.91 13.64 -2.12
CA ILE A 135 13.14 12.61 -2.80
C ILE A 135 14.00 11.55 -3.44
N ARG A 136 15.32 11.75 -3.51
CA ARG A 136 16.25 10.77 -4.11
C ARG A 136 16.22 9.44 -3.37
N ALA A 137 15.77 9.48 -2.11
CA ALA A 137 15.60 8.34 -1.25
C ALA A 137 14.24 7.63 -1.41
N ALA A 138 13.26 8.28 -2.06
CA ALA A 138 11.94 7.70 -2.34
C ALA A 138 12.01 6.75 -3.53
N GLU A 139 11.46 5.57 -3.33
CA GLU A 139 11.32 4.57 -4.37
C GLU A 139 10.23 3.59 -3.96
N ILE A 140 9.34 3.28 -4.90
CA ILE A 140 8.34 2.22 -4.74
C ILE A 140 8.51 1.28 -5.92
N THR A 141 9.04 0.10 -5.63
CA THR A 141 9.45 -0.84 -6.68
C THR A 141 9.32 -2.27 -6.23
N ARG A 142 9.20 -3.18 -7.19
CA ARG A 142 9.27 -4.61 -6.90
C ARG A 142 10.72 -5.06 -6.77
N LEU A 143 11.10 -5.46 -5.57
CA LEU A 143 12.44 -5.91 -5.24
C LEU A 143 12.42 -7.29 -4.61
N GLY A 144 12.95 -8.29 -5.31
CA GLY A 144 13.14 -9.64 -4.74
C GLY A 144 11.85 -10.35 -4.28
N GLY A 145 10.73 -10.06 -4.94
CA GLY A 145 9.41 -10.61 -4.59
C GLY A 145 8.71 -9.87 -3.44
N LEU A 146 9.13 -8.64 -3.15
CA LEU A 146 8.46 -7.70 -2.24
C LEU A 146 8.15 -6.42 -3.00
N LEU A 147 7.06 -5.76 -2.67
CA LEU A 147 6.90 -4.33 -2.96
C LEU A 147 7.70 -3.54 -1.93
N ASN A 148 8.84 -3.01 -2.34
CA ASN A 148 9.70 -2.17 -1.52
C ASN A 148 9.19 -0.73 -1.58
N VAL A 149 8.74 -0.21 -0.44
CA VAL A 149 8.30 1.16 -0.23
C VAL A 149 9.32 1.82 0.67
N ARG A 150 10.20 2.63 0.09
CA ARG A 150 11.25 3.35 0.83
C ARG A 150 11.13 4.84 0.63
N ALA A 151 11.46 5.60 1.67
CA ALA A 151 11.62 7.04 1.61
C ALA A 151 12.39 7.57 2.83
N SER A 152 12.82 8.83 2.76
CA SER A 152 13.41 9.52 3.92
C SER A 152 12.41 9.67 5.06
N SER A 153 12.88 9.90 6.28
CA SER A 153 12.02 10.08 7.44
C SER A 153 11.02 11.23 7.27
N SER A 154 11.38 12.33 6.60
CA SER A 154 10.43 13.43 6.32
C SER A 154 9.32 13.01 5.35
N LEU A 155 9.67 12.26 4.30
CA LEU A 155 8.73 11.71 3.33
C LEU A 155 7.77 10.71 3.97
N LEU A 156 8.27 9.77 4.77
CA LEU A 156 7.44 8.82 5.49
C LEU A 156 6.41 9.51 6.41
N ARG A 157 6.80 10.62 7.08
CA ARG A 157 5.84 11.42 7.88
C ARG A 157 4.73 12.03 7.03
N ARG A 158 5.09 12.60 5.88
CA ARG A 158 4.10 13.22 5.00
C ARG A 158 3.16 12.19 4.40
N TRP A 159 3.70 11.10 3.86
CA TRP A 159 2.91 9.98 3.35
C TRP A 159 1.97 9.43 4.42
N ALA A 160 2.43 9.29 5.66
CA ALA A 160 1.58 8.88 6.77
C ALA A 160 0.38 9.81 6.97
N VAL A 161 0.59 11.15 6.94
CA VAL A 161 -0.51 12.12 7.06
C VAL A 161 -1.46 12.01 5.87
N TYR A 162 -0.95 11.94 4.64
CA TYR A 162 -1.77 11.82 3.44
C TYR A 162 -2.65 10.58 3.48
N VAL A 163 -2.04 9.41 3.76
CA VAL A 163 -2.75 8.14 3.89
C VAL A 163 -3.78 8.18 5.03
N ALA A 164 -3.44 8.79 6.17
CA ALA A 164 -4.38 8.94 7.28
C ALA A 164 -5.61 9.79 6.91
N THR A 165 -5.47 10.75 6.01
CA THR A 165 -6.54 11.70 5.61
C THR A 165 -7.37 11.21 4.42
N MET A 166 -7.08 10.05 3.84
CA MET A 166 -7.81 9.53 2.67
C MET A 166 -9.31 9.37 2.94
N HIS A 167 -9.69 8.99 4.16
CA HIS A 167 -11.10 8.86 4.54
C HIS A 167 -11.88 10.20 4.54
N ASP A 168 -11.19 11.34 4.49
CA ASP A 168 -11.82 12.66 4.45
C ASP A 168 -12.38 13.00 3.05
N TYR A 169 -11.85 12.37 2.00
CA TYR A 169 -12.20 12.64 0.61
C TYR A 169 -12.44 11.35 -0.14
N VAL A 170 -13.70 10.92 -0.18
CA VAL A 170 -14.14 9.73 -0.89
C VAL A 170 -14.96 10.14 -2.11
N TYR A 171 -14.55 9.66 -3.28
CA TYR A 171 -15.26 9.82 -4.54
C TYR A 171 -15.69 8.45 -5.06
N GLY A 172 -17.00 8.24 -5.25
CA GLY A 172 -17.53 6.97 -5.77
C GLY A 172 -17.20 5.74 -4.89
N GLY A 173 -17.03 5.93 -3.58
CA GLY A 173 -16.64 4.86 -2.65
C GLY A 173 -15.14 4.52 -2.65
N MET A 174 -14.33 5.29 -3.38
CA MET A 174 -12.88 5.17 -3.46
C MET A 174 -12.18 6.46 -3.00
N SER A 175 -10.98 6.32 -2.45
CA SER A 175 -10.06 7.43 -2.19
C SER A 175 -8.65 7.00 -2.54
N TYR A 176 -7.80 7.92 -2.95
CA TYR A 176 -6.41 7.65 -3.28
C TYR A 176 -5.49 8.78 -2.82
N THR A 177 -4.23 8.44 -2.61
CA THR A 177 -3.14 9.41 -2.52
C THR A 177 -1.92 8.84 -3.19
N GLU A 178 -1.30 9.66 -4.02
CA GLU A 178 0.02 9.41 -4.58
C GLU A 178 1.06 9.37 -3.44
N LEU A 179 2.04 8.47 -3.59
CA LEU A 179 3.22 8.33 -2.74
C LEU A 179 4.44 8.86 -3.51
N ASP A 180 4.27 10.03 -4.11
CA ASP A 180 5.24 10.56 -5.05
C ASP A 180 6.30 11.43 -4.35
N GLY A 181 7.45 11.56 -5.02
CA GLY A 181 8.28 12.77 -4.94
C GLY A 181 7.66 13.91 -5.78
N PRO A 182 8.02 15.18 -5.57
CA PRO A 182 7.35 16.34 -6.18
C PRO A 182 7.36 16.31 -7.72
N LYS A 183 6.15 16.46 -8.30
CA LYS A 183 5.66 17.36 -9.37
C LYS A 183 6.56 17.85 -10.54
N GLY A 184 7.78 17.34 -10.71
CA GLY A 184 8.70 17.77 -11.77
C GLY A 184 8.62 16.93 -13.05
N GLU A 185 8.18 15.68 -12.95
CA GLU A 185 7.97 14.79 -14.09
C GLU A 185 6.47 14.46 -14.19
N PRO A 186 5.76 14.97 -15.22
CA PRO A 186 4.31 14.84 -15.36
C PRO A 186 3.77 13.39 -15.42
N CYS A 187 4.63 12.38 -15.44
CA CYS A 187 4.29 10.99 -15.70
C CYS A 187 4.92 9.99 -14.73
N ARG A 188 5.54 10.44 -13.63
CA ARG A 188 6.23 9.52 -12.71
C ARG A 188 5.62 9.57 -11.31
N SER A 189 4.47 8.93 -11.16
CA SER A 189 4.07 8.41 -9.84
C SER A 189 4.81 7.09 -9.65
N ASP A 190 5.72 7.02 -8.67
CA ASP A 190 6.41 5.77 -8.36
C ASP A 190 5.51 4.84 -7.51
N GLY A 191 4.46 5.36 -6.87
CA GLY A 191 3.45 4.54 -6.19
C GLY A 191 2.24 5.29 -5.68
N GLU A 192 1.17 4.56 -5.36
CA GLU A 192 -0.10 5.12 -4.88
C GLU A 192 -0.74 4.23 -3.81
N VAL A 193 -1.46 4.83 -2.87
CA VAL A 193 -2.36 4.11 -1.97
C VAL A 193 -3.79 4.37 -2.39
N GLN A 194 -4.57 3.30 -2.60
CA GLN A 194 -6.01 3.39 -2.86
C GLN A 194 -6.79 2.68 -1.76
N THR A 195 -7.91 3.28 -1.37
CA THR A 195 -8.89 2.67 -0.47
C THR A 195 -10.23 2.52 -1.14
N PHE A 196 -10.92 1.42 -0.84
CA PHE A 196 -12.27 1.13 -1.30
C PHE A 196 -13.15 0.79 -0.11
N HIS A 197 -14.34 1.37 -0.02
CA HIS A 197 -15.31 1.02 1.03
C HIS A 197 -15.82 -0.43 0.91
N ASP A 198 -15.90 -0.93 -0.32
CA ASP A 198 -16.31 -2.28 -0.71
C ASP A 198 -15.11 -3.20 -1.00
N TYR A 199 -13.93 -2.88 -0.49
CA TYR A 199 -12.67 -3.61 -0.77
C TYR A 199 -12.81 -5.15 -0.68
N HIS A 200 -13.32 -5.66 0.45
CA HIS A 200 -13.45 -7.12 0.67
C HIS A 200 -14.45 -7.77 -0.29
N GLN A 201 -15.49 -7.02 -0.69
CA GLN A 201 -16.45 -7.47 -1.69
C GLN A 201 -15.78 -7.55 -3.07
N ARG A 202 -15.00 -6.53 -3.45
CA ARG A 202 -14.24 -6.53 -4.72
C ARG A 202 -13.27 -7.72 -4.79
N VAL A 203 -12.51 -7.98 -3.71
CA VAL A 203 -11.63 -9.17 -3.63
C VAL A 203 -12.42 -10.47 -3.82
N SER A 204 -13.58 -10.60 -3.16
CA SER A 204 -14.42 -11.78 -3.27
C SER A 204 -14.97 -11.98 -4.69
N VAL A 205 -15.47 -10.90 -5.32
CA VAL A 205 -15.96 -10.91 -6.69
C VAL A 205 -14.84 -11.29 -7.66
N ALA A 206 -13.67 -10.65 -7.59
CA ALA A 206 -12.54 -10.95 -8.46
C ALA A 206 -12.09 -12.41 -8.36
N ARG A 207 -12.10 -13.01 -7.16
CA ARG A 207 -11.77 -14.43 -6.96
C ARG A 207 -12.77 -15.36 -7.64
N ILE A 208 -14.06 -15.06 -7.50
CA ILE A 208 -15.13 -15.83 -8.13
C ILE A 208 -15.01 -15.71 -9.65
N SER A 209 -14.89 -14.49 -10.17
CA SER A 209 -14.77 -14.20 -11.59
C SER A 209 -13.53 -14.83 -12.21
N ARG A 210 -12.37 -14.78 -11.55
CA ARG A 210 -11.16 -15.49 -11.99
C ARG A 210 -11.39 -17.00 -12.07
N ARG A 211 -11.99 -17.60 -11.04
CA ARG A 211 -12.29 -19.04 -11.02
C ARG A 211 -13.24 -19.44 -12.16
N GLU A 212 -14.27 -18.64 -12.42
CA GLU A 212 -15.22 -18.89 -13.51
C GLU A 212 -14.56 -18.77 -14.89
N VAL A 213 -13.73 -17.74 -15.10
CA VAL A 213 -13.00 -17.55 -16.36
C VAL A 213 -11.99 -18.68 -16.59
N LEU A 214 -11.30 -19.14 -15.54
CA LEU A 214 -10.35 -20.26 -15.63
C LEU A 214 -11.02 -21.63 -15.84
N ALA A 215 -12.31 -21.77 -15.54
CA ALA A 215 -13.06 -23.01 -15.72
C ALA A 215 -13.74 -23.11 -17.10
N ALA A 216 -13.66 -22.07 -17.94
CA ALA A 216 -14.25 -22.09 -19.27
C ALA A 216 -13.43 -22.95 -20.25
N GLU A 217 -14.09 -23.61 -21.21
CA GLU A 217 -13.41 -24.54 -22.15
C GLU A 217 -12.39 -23.84 -23.06
N ASN A 218 -12.52 -22.52 -23.29
CA ASN A 218 -11.66 -21.73 -24.18
C ASN A 218 -10.87 -20.65 -23.42
N THR A 219 -10.43 -20.93 -22.19
CA THR A 219 -9.66 -19.96 -21.39
C THR A 219 -8.31 -19.66 -22.05
N PRO A 220 -7.98 -18.38 -22.30
CA PRO A 220 -6.64 -17.97 -22.73
C PRO A 220 -5.57 -18.31 -21.70
N GLY A 221 -4.39 -18.75 -22.15
CA GLY A 221 -3.26 -19.05 -21.26
C GLY A 221 -2.51 -17.81 -20.76
N GLU A 222 -2.54 -16.72 -21.54
CA GLU A 222 -1.75 -15.52 -21.27
C GLU A 222 -2.47 -14.57 -20.28
N PRO A 223 -1.79 -14.08 -19.22
CA PRO A 223 -2.39 -13.17 -18.24
C PRO A 223 -2.97 -11.89 -18.85
N ALA A 224 -2.34 -11.35 -19.90
CA ALA A 224 -2.77 -10.13 -20.57
C ALA A 224 -4.15 -10.28 -21.24
N GLU A 225 -4.49 -11.48 -21.71
CA GLU A 225 -5.78 -11.79 -22.33
C GLU A 225 -6.82 -12.20 -21.28
N LEU A 226 -6.37 -12.80 -20.19
CA LEU A 226 -7.22 -13.24 -19.07
C LEU A 226 -7.79 -12.06 -18.27
N ARG A 227 -6.98 -11.02 -18.01
CA ARG A 227 -7.36 -9.86 -17.17
C ARG A 227 -8.62 -9.13 -17.69
N PRO A 228 -8.73 -8.74 -18.98
CA PRO A 228 -9.94 -8.10 -19.50
C PRO A 228 -11.21 -8.94 -19.35
N LEU A 229 -11.10 -10.27 -19.48
CA LEU A 229 -12.24 -11.18 -19.29
C LEU A 229 -12.73 -11.18 -17.84
N ILE A 230 -11.80 -11.18 -16.89
CA ILE A 230 -12.14 -11.10 -15.46
C ILE A 230 -12.76 -9.74 -15.13
N TRP A 231 -12.19 -8.64 -15.62
CA TRP A 231 -12.73 -7.30 -15.40
C TRP A 231 -14.17 -7.18 -15.92
N SER A 232 -14.42 -7.62 -17.16
CA SER A 232 -15.76 -7.67 -17.75
C SER A 232 -16.74 -8.51 -16.92
N ARG A 233 -16.26 -9.59 -16.30
CA ARG A 233 -17.09 -10.44 -15.42
C ARG A 233 -17.41 -9.76 -14.09
N ASN A 234 -16.45 -9.05 -13.50
CA ASN A 234 -16.67 -8.29 -12.26
C ASN A 234 -17.75 -7.23 -12.45
N ASP A 235 -17.71 -6.49 -13.57
CA ASP A 235 -18.67 -5.42 -13.87
C ASP A 235 -20.10 -5.95 -13.97
N ARG A 236 -20.29 -7.14 -14.54
CA ARG A 236 -21.60 -7.81 -14.60
C ARG A 236 -22.12 -8.22 -13.22
N GLY A 237 -21.22 -8.55 -12.29
CA GLY A 237 -21.56 -8.88 -10.90
C GLY A 237 -21.92 -7.66 -10.04
N HIS A 238 -21.55 -6.44 -10.47
CA HIS A 238 -21.93 -5.18 -9.81
C HIS A 238 -23.24 -4.59 -10.36
N GLY A 239 -23.82 -5.18 -11.41
CA GLY A 239 -24.99 -4.67 -12.13
C GLY A 239 -26.38 -5.04 -11.58
N THR A 240 -26.51 -5.65 -10.41
CA THR A 240 -27.81 -6.11 -9.86
C THR A 240 -28.43 -5.23 -8.77
N HIS A 241 -27.89 -4.04 -8.49
CA HIS A 241 -28.55 -3.04 -7.66
C HIS A 241 -28.45 -1.65 -8.32
N ARG A 242 -29.41 -1.34 -9.19
CA ARG A 242 -29.84 0.02 -9.47
C ARG A 242 -31.27 0.18 -8.96
#